data_AF-A0A2R6P1J4-F1
#
_entry.id   AF-A0A2R6P1J4-F1
#
_cell.length_a   1.000
_cell.length_b   1.000
_cell.length_c   1.000
_cell.angle_alpha   90.00
_cell.angle_beta   90.00
_cell.angle_gamma   90.00
#
_symmetry.space_group_name_H-M   'P 1'
#
loop_
_entity.id
_entity.type
_entity.pdbx_description
1 polymer ?
#
loop_
_entity_poly.entity_id
_entity_poly.type
_entity_poly.pdbx_seq_one_letter_code
_entity_poly.pdbx_strand_id
1 'polypeptide(L)'
;MFIGLALGELASAAPTSGGLYFWTYKYASPDWRNLLSWIVGYSNTMGNIAGVASIEWGCAVQLMAAVSIGSNLTFTPTTGQIFGVYAALLVLNGIVSSTATRLIARLQGLYIVLNVLLCLSIIIALPASTPAEFKNTASYTFTGFVNLNGWSSGFAVVLSFLAPLWTIGGFDGPIHISEEASNASTAIPWSIVSAIGIASILGWGELAHFLIVSSYFYGD
;
A
#
# COMPACT_ATOMS: atom_id res chain seq x y z
N MET A 1 1.89 5.26 13.20
CA MET A 1 2.04 4.50 14.45
C MET A 1 1.00 4.87 15.50
N PHE A 2 0.93 6.13 15.97
CA PHE A 2 -0.04 6.54 17.01
C PHE A 2 -1.50 6.19 16.69
N ILE A 3 -1.95 6.44 15.46
CA ILE A 3 -3.30 6.07 15.01
C ILE A 3 -3.51 4.54 15.04
N GLY A 4 -2.50 3.78 14.60
CA GLY A 4 -2.55 2.31 14.62
C GLY A 4 -2.60 1.72 16.03
N LEU A 5 -1.91 2.34 16.99
CA LEU A 5 -1.99 1.95 18.40
C LEU A 5 -3.38 2.22 18.99
N ALA A 6 -3.96 3.39 18.71
CA ALA A 6 -5.32 3.72 19.15
C ALA A 6 -6.36 2.77 18.53
N LEU A 7 -6.23 2.46 17.24
CA LEU A 7 -7.10 1.48 16.58
C LEU A 7 -6.87 0.06 17.09
N GLY A 8 -5.64 -0.31 17.42
CA GLY A 8 -5.32 -1.57 18.06
C GLY A 8 -5.97 -1.71 19.44
N GLU A 9 -5.98 -0.65 20.24
CA GLU A 9 -6.67 -0.63 21.54
C GLU A 9 -8.19 -0.82 21.37
N LEU A 10 -8.80 -0.10 20.43
CA LEU A 10 -10.22 -0.24 20.11
C LEU A 10 -10.56 -1.64 19.57
N ALA A 11 -9.71 -2.19 18.71
CA ALA A 11 -9.85 -3.54 18.17
C ALA A 11 -9.72 -4.62 19.25
N SER A 12 -8.88 -4.40 20.25
CA SER A 12 -8.75 -5.29 21.41
C SER A 12 -9.99 -5.25 22.29
N ALA A 13 -10.51 -4.04 22.57
CA ALA A 13 -11.65 -3.83 23.44
C ALA A 13 -12.99 -4.28 22.82
N ALA A 14 -13.14 -4.14 21.49
CA ALA A 14 -14.34 -4.51 20.77
C ALA A 14 -14.02 -4.98 19.34
N PRO A 15 -13.56 -6.23 19.15
CA PRO A 15 -13.32 -6.79 17.82
C PRO A 15 -14.66 -7.00 17.10
N THR A 16 -14.91 -6.20 16.08
CA THR A 16 -16.11 -6.31 15.23
C THR A 16 -15.74 -5.98 13.79
N SER A 17 -16.35 -6.68 12.82
CA SER A 17 -16.18 -6.41 11.39
C SER A 17 -16.60 -4.99 11.01
N GLY A 18 -17.49 -4.40 11.81
CA GLY A 18 -17.95 -3.03 11.66
C GLY A 18 -16.96 -1.95 12.10
N GLY A 19 -15.86 -2.35 12.76
CA GLY A 19 -14.70 -1.53 13.08
C GLY A 19 -14.97 -0.05 13.32
N LEU A 20 -14.44 0.78 12.42
CA LEU A 20 -14.39 2.23 12.51
C LEU A 20 -15.78 2.89 12.64
N TYR A 21 -16.80 2.45 11.89
CA TYR A 21 -18.13 3.05 11.98
C TYR A 21 -18.83 2.67 13.29
N PHE A 22 -18.64 1.42 13.75
CA PHE A 22 -19.24 0.93 14.98
C PHE A 22 -18.62 1.60 16.21
N TRP A 23 -17.29 1.73 16.26
CA TRP A 23 -16.62 2.46 17.33
C TRP A 23 -17.01 3.93 17.34
N THR A 24 -17.12 4.55 16.17
CA THR A 24 -17.60 5.94 16.06
C THR A 24 -19.02 6.07 16.63
N TYR A 25 -19.93 5.16 16.30
CA TYR A 25 -21.29 5.17 16.84
C TYR A 25 -21.33 4.95 18.36
N LYS A 26 -20.48 4.06 18.89
CA LYS A 26 -20.45 3.67 20.30
C LYS A 26 -19.84 4.74 21.21
N TYR A 27 -18.82 5.46 20.74
CA TYR A 27 -18.08 6.44 21.55
C TYR A 27 -18.47 7.90 21.28
N ALA A 28 -19.17 8.20 20.19
CA ALA A 28 -19.64 9.55 19.91
C ALA A 28 -20.84 9.96 20.79
N SER A 29 -20.97 11.28 21.01
CA SER A 29 -22.10 11.87 21.74
C SER A 29 -23.45 11.50 21.10
N PRO A 30 -24.52 11.30 21.90
CA PRO A 30 -25.82 10.81 21.41
C PRO A 30 -26.41 11.63 20.26
N ASP A 31 -26.14 12.93 20.22
CA ASP A 31 -26.67 13.87 19.23
C ASP A 31 -26.00 13.75 17.86
N TRP A 32 -24.72 13.32 17.83
CA TRP A 32 -23.89 13.30 16.61
C TRP A 32 -23.49 11.90 16.15
N ARG A 33 -23.71 10.86 16.96
CA ARG A 33 -23.27 9.49 16.66
C ARG A 33 -23.75 8.95 15.31
N ASN A 34 -24.98 9.28 14.89
CA ASN A 34 -25.53 8.85 13.60
C ASN A 34 -24.82 9.52 12.43
N LEU A 35 -24.63 10.83 12.50
CA LEU A 35 -23.98 11.59 11.43
C LEU A 35 -22.49 11.22 11.32
N LEU A 36 -21.78 11.15 12.45
CA LEU A 36 -20.36 10.83 12.46
C LEU A 36 -20.08 9.40 11.99
N SER A 37 -20.88 8.42 12.42
CA SER A 37 -20.73 7.04 11.93
C SER A 37 -21.03 6.91 10.44
N TRP A 38 -22.02 7.67 9.94
CA TRP A 38 -22.31 7.74 8.50
C TRP A 38 -21.14 8.33 7.71
N ILE A 39 -20.60 9.48 8.12
CA ILE A 39 -19.46 10.12 7.45
C ILE A 39 -18.24 9.18 7.44
N VAL A 40 -17.92 8.58 8.59
CA VAL A 40 -16.77 7.66 8.72
C VAL A 40 -16.96 6.41 7.85
N GLY A 41 -18.15 5.80 7.89
CA GLY A 41 -18.46 4.60 7.11
C GLY A 41 -18.41 4.85 5.60
N TYR A 42 -19.02 5.94 5.13
CA TYR A 42 -18.98 6.31 3.70
C TYR A 42 -17.57 6.68 3.23
N SER A 43 -16.84 7.46 4.02
CA SER A 43 -15.46 7.84 3.68
C SER A 43 -14.54 6.63 3.60
N ASN A 44 -14.67 5.68 4.55
CA ASN A 44 -13.92 4.42 4.51
C ASN A 44 -14.30 3.59 3.28
N THR A 45 -15.59 3.45 2.98
CA THR A 45 -16.06 2.67 1.82
C THR A 45 -15.54 3.26 0.51
N MET A 46 -15.61 4.58 0.33
CA MET A 46 -15.05 5.25 -0.83
C MET A 46 -13.54 5.07 -0.94
N GLY A 47 -12.82 5.16 0.19
CA GLY A 47 -11.38 4.92 0.25
C GLY A 47 -11.00 3.50 -0.17
N ASN A 48 -11.74 2.49 0.30
CA ASN A 48 -11.54 1.10 -0.08
C ASN A 48 -11.83 0.85 -1.56
N ILE A 49 -12.92 1.41 -2.12
CA ILE A 49 -13.24 1.28 -3.55
C ILE A 49 -12.16 1.93 -4.42
N ALA A 50 -11.78 3.16 -4.09
CA ALA A 50 -10.71 3.86 -4.81
C ALA A 50 -9.38 3.11 -4.69
N GLY A 51 -9.16 2.49 -3.54
CA GLY A 51 -7.94 1.79 -3.24
C GLY A 51 -7.76 0.49 -4.01
N VAL A 52 -8.83 -0.32 -4.08
CA VAL A 52 -8.94 -1.47 -4.98
C VAL A 52 -8.62 -1.00 -6.40
N ALA A 53 -9.39 -0.05 -6.94
CA ALA A 53 -9.22 0.45 -8.31
C ALA A 53 -7.77 0.91 -8.64
N SER A 54 -7.08 1.55 -7.69
CA SER A 54 -5.68 1.96 -7.84
C SER A 54 -4.74 0.75 -8.00
N ILE A 55 -4.93 -0.30 -7.19
CA ILE A 55 -4.12 -1.52 -7.22
C ILE A 55 -4.33 -2.30 -8.52
N GLU A 56 -5.58 -2.51 -8.97
CA GLU A 56 -5.79 -3.23 -10.23
C GLU A 56 -5.28 -2.46 -11.43
N TRP A 57 -5.35 -1.12 -11.41
CA TRP A 57 -4.74 -0.31 -12.46
C TRP A 57 -3.23 -0.50 -12.50
N GLY A 58 -2.56 -0.43 -11.34
CA GLY A 58 -1.12 -0.70 -11.22
C GLY A 58 -0.76 -2.11 -11.70
N CYS A 59 -1.58 -3.11 -11.41
CA CYS A 59 -1.41 -4.48 -11.89
C CYS A 59 -1.55 -4.58 -13.40
N ALA A 60 -2.58 -3.95 -13.99
CA ALA A 60 -2.81 -3.94 -15.43
C ALA A 60 -1.61 -3.30 -16.18
N VAL A 61 -1.09 -2.18 -15.68
CA VAL A 61 0.10 -1.53 -16.25
C VAL A 61 1.32 -2.44 -16.18
N GLN A 62 1.58 -3.08 -15.04
CA GLN A 62 2.71 -3.99 -14.87
C GLN A 62 2.61 -5.22 -15.78
N LEU A 63 1.43 -5.82 -15.93
CA LEU A 63 1.20 -6.94 -16.85
C LEU A 63 1.43 -6.52 -18.29
N MET A 64 0.89 -5.37 -18.71
CA MET A 64 1.07 -4.87 -20.07
C MET A 64 2.53 -4.48 -20.36
N ALA A 65 3.26 -3.98 -19.35
CA ALA A 65 4.70 -3.75 -19.46
C ALA A 65 5.48 -5.07 -19.63
N ALA A 66 5.14 -6.10 -18.87
CA ALA A 66 5.76 -7.43 -19.00
C ALA A 66 5.51 -8.04 -20.40
N VAL A 67 4.30 -7.89 -20.95
CA VAL A 67 3.96 -8.32 -22.32
C VAL A 67 4.74 -7.55 -23.37
N SER A 68 4.90 -6.23 -23.19
CA SER A 68 5.73 -5.40 -24.08
C SER A 68 7.18 -5.85 -24.10
N ILE A 69 7.78 -6.11 -22.93
CA ILE A 69 9.16 -6.60 -22.81
C ILE A 69 9.29 -7.99 -23.46
N GLY A 70 8.35 -8.91 -23.18
CA GLY A 70 8.36 -10.26 -23.75
C GLY A 70 8.17 -10.31 -25.27
N SER A 71 7.61 -9.26 -25.87
CA SER A 71 7.44 -9.12 -27.32
C SER A 71 8.56 -8.33 -27.99
N ASN A 72 9.71 -8.16 -27.33
CA ASN A 72 10.84 -7.33 -27.80
C ASN A 72 10.42 -5.88 -28.13
N LEU A 73 9.53 -5.29 -27.32
CA LEU A 73 9.02 -3.92 -27.48
C LEU A 73 8.24 -3.66 -28.78
N THR A 74 7.86 -4.71 -29.52
CA THR A 74 7.06 -4.56 -30.75
C THR A 74 5.60 -4.21 -30.46
N PHE A 75 5.11 -4.53 -29.25
CA PHE A 75 3.75 -4.23 -28.82
C PHE A 75 3.77 -3.12 -27.76
N THR A 76 3.30 -1.93 -28.15
CA THR A 76 3.05 -0.83 -27.20
C THR A 76 1.58 -0.87 -26.75
N PRO A 77 1.31 -1.12 -25.46
CA PRO A 77 -0.04 -1.11 -24.91
C PRO A 77 -0.76 0.20 -25.18
N THR A 78 -1.92 0.15 -25.81
CA THR A 78 -2.80 1.34 -25.88
C THR A 78 -3.60 1.50 -24.59
N THR A 79 -3.99 2.73 -24.25
CA THR A 79 -4.79 3.02 -23.05
C THR A 79 -6.08 2.21 -23.00
N GLY A 80 -6.72 1.98 -24.16
CA GLY A 80 -7.92 1.13 -24.26
C GLY A 80 -7.66 -0.34 -23.92
N GLN A 81 -6.50 -0.89 -24.28
CA GLN A 81 -6.12 -2.26 -23.93
C GLN A 81 -5.80 -2.40 -22.44
N ILE A 82 -5.10 -1.42 -21.85
CA ILE A 82 -4.84 -1.38 -20.41
C ILE A 82 -6.16 -1.33 -19.64
N PHE A 83 -7.12 -0.51 -20.08
CA PHE A 83 -8.44 -0.45 -19.47
C PHE A 83 -9.23 -1.77 -19.60
N GLY A 84 -9.13 -2.45 -20.76
CA GLY A 84 -9.75 -3.76 -20.95
C GLY A 84 -9.18 -4.82 -20.00
N VAL A 85 -7.85 -4.86 -19.83
CA VAL A 85 -7.18 -5.76 -18.87
C VAL A 85 -7.57 -5.39 -17.44
N TYR A 86 -7.60 -4.11 -17.10
CA TYR A 86 -8.05 -3.62 -15.81
C TYR A 86 -9.47 -4.09 -15.46
N ALA A 87 -10.43 -3.93 -16.39
CA ALA A 87 -11.81 -4.38 -16.18
C ALA A 87 -11.90 -5.91 -16.01
N ALA A 88 -11.13 -6.67 -16.80
CA ALA A 88 -11.07 -8.13 -16.67
C ALA A 88 -10.48 -8.57 -15.32
N LEU A 89 -9.41 -7.90 -14.86
CA LEU A 89 -8.80 -8.16 -13.55
C LEU A 89 -9.73 -7.84 -12.40
N LEU A 90 -10.51 -6.76 -12.48
CA LEU A 90 -11.51 -6.42 -11.46
C LEU A 90 -12.56 -7.53 -11.32
N VAL A 91 -13.14 -7.99 -12.44
CA VAL A 91 -14.14 -9.05 -12.43
C VAL A 91 -13.55 -10.35 -11.88
N LEU A 92 -12.33 -10.71 -12.31
CA LEU A 92 -11.65 -11.91 -11.86
C LEU A 92 -11.36 -11.86 -10.35
N ASN A 93 -10.79 -10.76 -9.85
CA ASN A 93 -10.52 -10.59 -8.43
C ASN A 93 -11.81 -10.58 -7.61
N GLY A 94 -12.89 -9.98 -8.11
CA GLY A 94 -14.21 -10.04 -7.47
C GLY A 94 -14.75 -11.46 -7.33
N ILE A 95 -14.65 -12.29 -8.37
CA ILE A 95 -15.07 -13.71 -8.33
C ILE A 95 -14.22 -14.51 -7.35
N VAL A 96 -12.89 -14.34 -7.41
CA VAL A 96 -11.94 -15.05 -6.54
C VAL A 96 -12.17 -14.68 -5.08
N SER A 97 -12.34 -13.40 -4.79
CA SER A 97 -12.61 -12.88 -3.43
C SER A 97 -13.92 -13.40 -2.87
N SER A 98 -14.92 -13.64 -3.73
CA SER A 98 -16.24 -14.16 -3.30
C SER A 98 -16.28 -15.67 -3.07
N THR A 99 -15.42 -16.45 -3.76
CA THR A 99 -15.55 -17.92 -3.80
C THR A 99 -14.47 -18.64 -2.98
N ALA A 100 -13.30 -18.03 -2.80
CA ALA A 100 -12.09 -18.75 -2.41
C ALA A 100 -11.37 -18.20 -1.16
N THR A 101 -12.09 -17.56 -0.22
CA THR A 101 -11.50 -16.89 0.96
C THR A 101 -10.53 -17.78 1.75
N ARG A 102 -10.85 -19.07 1.94
CA ARG A 102 -9.97 -20.03 2.62
C ARG A 102 -8.69 -20.36 1.85
N LEU A 103 -8.76 -20.39 0.52
CA LEU A 103 -7.58 -20.61 -0.32
C LEU A 103 -6.70 -19.36 -0.35
N ILE A 104 -7.32 -18.18 -0.48
CA ILE A 104 -6.63 -16.88 -0.41
C ILE A 104 -5.88 -16.76 0.92
N ALA A 105 -6.50 -17.11 2.04
CA ALA A 105 -5.85 -17.08 3.35
C ALA A 105 -4.58 -17.95 3.43
N ARG A 106 -4.54 -19.10 2.72
CA ARG A 106 -3.33 -19.95 2.65
C ARG A 106 -2.27 -19.37 1.72
N LEU A 107 -2.68 -18.84 0.57
CA LEU A 107 -1.78 -18.21 -0.39
C LEU A 107 -1.18 -16.91 0.15
N GLN A 108 -1.89 -16.22 1.03
CA GLN A 108 -1.43 -14.98 1.65
C GLN A 108 -0.09 -15.15 2.38
N GLY A 109 0.12 -16.28 3.06
CA GLY A 109 1.40 -16.57 3.73
C GLY A 109 2.57 -16.66 2.74
N LEU A 110 2.37 -17.35 1.62
CA LEU A 110 3.37 -17.42 0.54
C LEU A 110 3.60 -16.05 -0.09
N TYR A 111 2.53 -15.28 -0.31
CA TYR A 111 2.62 -13.94 -0.88
C TYR A 111 3.44 -12.99 0.01
N ILE A 112 3.24 -13.03 1.33
CA ILE A 112 4.02 -12.23 2.29
C ILE A 112 5.51 -12.60 2.19
N VAL A 113 5.84 -13.89 2.20
CA VAL A 113 7.23 -14.34 2.10
C VAL A 113 7.86 -13.90 0.78
N LEU A 114 7.16 -14.08 -0.34
CA LEU A 114 7.64 -13.66 -1.65
C LEU A 114 7.85 -12.14 -1.73
N ASN A 115 6.96 -11.34 -1.15
CA ASN A 115 7.13 -9.87 -1.12
C ASN A 115 8.32 -9.45 -0.27
N VAL A 116 8.49 -10.05 0.91
CA VAL A 116 9.66 -9.77 1.77
C VAL A 116 10.96 -10.16 1.05
N LEU A 117 10.99 -11.34 0.41
CA LEU A 117 12.14 -11.76 -0.40
C LEU A 117 12.39 -10.84 -1.58
N LEU A 118 11.34 -10.35 -2.25
CA LEU A 118 11.44 -9.40 -3.35
C LEU A 118 12.03 -8.07 -2.86
N CYS A 119 11.52 -7.50 -1.76
CA CYS A 119 12.10 -6.30 -1.14
C CYS A 119 13.58 -6.50 -0.79
N LEU A 120 13.91 -7.60 -0.10
CA LEU A 120 15.31 -7.90 0.23
C LEU A 120 16.17 -8.08 -1.03
N SER A 121 15.63 -8.69 -2.08
CA SER A 121 16.33 -8.86 -3.35
C SER A 121 16.57 -7.52 -4.04
N ILE A 122 15.63 -6.58 -3.99
CA ILE A 122 15.78 -5.23 -4.53
C ILE A 122 16.87 -4.48 -3.74
N ILE A 123 16.79 -4.49 -2.40
CA ILE A 123 17.77 -3.85 -1.52
C ILE A 123 19.20 -4.38 -1.74
N ILE A 124 19.37 -5.66 -2.07
CA ILE A 124 20.69 -6.31 -2.22
C ILE A 124 21.18 -6.31 -3.68
N ALA A 125 20.33 -6.64 -4.65
CA ALA A 125 20.72 -6.87 -6.04
C ALA A 125 20.96 -5.56 -6.81
N LEU A 126 20.17 -4.51 -6.55
CA LEU A 126 20.39 -3.21 -7.20
C LEU A 126 21.74 -2.57 -6.88
N PRO A 127 22.21 -2.45 -5.61
CA PRO A 127 23.51 -1.85 -5.32
C PRO A 127 24.69 -2.74 -5.70
N ALA A 128 24.47 -4.06 -5.82
CA ALA A 128 25.45 -5.00 -6.35
C ALA A 128 25.60 -4.88 -7.88
N SER A 129 24.51 -4.57 -8.58
CA SER A 129 24.49 -4.38 -10.04
C SER A 129 24.74 -2.93 -10.48
N THR A 130 24.66 -1.95 -9.56
CA THR A 130 24.90 -0.53 -9.86
C THR A 130 26.41 -0.24 -9.89
N PRO A 131 26.97 0.20 -11.03
CA PRO A 131 28.37 0.63 -11.14
C PRO A 131 28.72 1.72 -10.12
N ALA A 132 29.96 1.71 -9.60
CA ALA A 132 30.38 2.64 -8.54
C ALA A 132 30.30 4.13 -8.95
N GLU A 133 30.33 4.40 -10.26
CA GLU A 133 30.18 5.71 -10.89
C GLU A 133 28.78 6.34 -10.75
N PHE A 134 27.72 5.54 -10.59
CA PHE A 134 26.34 6.02 -10.44
C PHE A 134 25.82 5.90 -8.99
N LYS A 135 26.72 5.85 -8.01
CA LYS A 135 26.35 5.87 -6.59
C LYS A 135 26.39 7.30 -6.08
N ASN A 136 25.25 7.84 -5.69
CA ASN A 136 25.17 9.19 -5.12
C ASN A 136 25.98 9.29 -3.82
N THR A 137 26.67 10.42 -3.66
CA THR A 137 27.37 10.74 -2.41
C THR A 137 26.33 11.01 -1.32
N ALA A 138 26.56 10.51 -0.10
CA ALA A 138 25.63 10.64 1.03
C ALA A 138 25.16 12.09 1.30
N SER A 139 25.99 13.09 0.98
CA SER A 139 25.61 14.50 1.05
C SER A 139 24.44 14.84 0.11
N TYR A 140 24.46 14.39 -1.15
CA TYR A 140 23.39 14.62 -2.12
C TYR A 140 22.10 13.86 -1.75
N THR A 141 22.23 12.63 -1.25
CA THR A 141 21.11 11.79 -0.78
C THR A 141 20.33 12.43 0.37
N PHE A 142 20.98 13.13 1.30
CA PHE A 142 20.33 13.73 2.47
C PHE A 142 20.07 15.25 2.35
N THR A 143 20.71 15.96 1.41
CA THR A 143 20.57 17.42 1.27
C THR A 143 20.05 17.89 -0.10
N GLY A 144 19.99 17.02 -1.10
CA GLY A 144 19.49 17.34 -2.44
C GLY A 144 17.97 17.46 -2.45
N PHE A 145 17.45 18.62 -2.90
CA PHE A 145 16.03 18.82 -3.19
C PHE A 145 15.84 19.13 -4.66
N VAL A 146 15.32 18.16 -5.42
CA VAL A 146 15.00 18.33 -6.84
C VAL A 146 13.50 18.42 -7.00
N ASN A 147 13.02 19.58 -7.42
CA ASN A 147 11.60 19.79 -7.67
C ASN A 147 11.26 19.45 -9.12
N LEU A 148 10.75 18.23 -9.33
CA LEU A 148 10.31 17.74 -10.64
C LEU A 148 8.87 18.12 -10.98
N ASN A 149 8.12 18.69 -10.03
CA ASN A 149 6.67 18.87 -10.14
C ASN A 149 6.25 20.26 -10.64
N GLY A 150 7.18 21.18 -10.90
CA GLY A 150 6.89 22.53 -11.40
C GLY A 150 6.12 23.46 -10.44
N TRP A 151 5.71 22.95 -9.27
CA TRP A 151 5.06 23.70 -8.20
C TRP A 151 6.07 24.39 -7.27
N SER A 152 5.63 25.28 -6.38
CA SER A 152 6.52 25.88 -5.38
C SER A 152 7.14 24.79 -4.48
N SER A 153 8.40 24.98 -4.07
CA SER A 153 9.16 23.96 -3.33
C SER A 153 8.44 23.45 -2.08
N GLY A 154 7.73 24.32 -1.36
CA GLY A 154 6.92 23.93 -0.19
C GLY A 154 5.75 23.02 -0.55
N PHE A 155 5.06 23.27 -1.66
CA PHE A 155 3.94 22.43 -2.09
C PHE A 155 4.43 21.08 -2.65
N ALA A 156 5.56 21.06 -3.35
CA ALA A 156 6.18 19.82 -3.83
C ALA A 156 6.56 18.87 -2.67
N VAL A 157 7.02 19.40 -1.54
CA VAL A 157 7.27 18.61 -0.32
C VAL A 157 5.97 17.98 0.18
N VAL A 158 4.87 18.72 0.26
CA VAL A 158 3.57 18.18 0.69
C VAL A 158 3.10 17.08 -0.25
N LEU A 159 3.23 17.27 -1.57
CA LEU A 159 2.86 16.26 -2.56
C LEU A 159 3.70 14.98 -2.46
N SER A 160 4.99 15.07 -2.10
CA SER A 160 5.84 13.88 -1.93
C SER A 160 5.36 12.93 -0.82
N PHE A 161 4.59 13.42 0.15
CA PHE A 161 4.01 12.57 1.20
C PHE A 161 2.79 11.76 0.74
N LEU A 162 2.19 12.07 -0.41
CA LEU A 162 0.99 11.38 -0.88
C LEU A 162 1.25 9.90 -1.18
N ALA A 163 2.38 9.58 -1.83
CA ALA A 163 2.72 8.20 -2.16
C ALA A 163 3.03 7.35 -0.91
N PRO A 164 3.86 7.79 0.05
CA PRO A 164 4.04 7.08 1.32
C PRO A 164 2.74 6.90 2.12
N LEU A 165 1.86 7.91 2.13
CA LEU A 165 0.56 7.84 2.79
C LEU A 165 -0.31 6.74 2.17
N TRP A 166 -0.34 6.65 0.84
CA TRP A 166 -1.04 5.60 0.11
C TRP A 166 -0.52 4.20 0.48
N THR A 167 0.80 4.01 0.53
CA THR A 167 1.43 2.71 0.84
C THR A 167 1.14 2.22 2.26
N ILE A 168 1.03 3.12 3.23
CA ILE A 168 0.77 2.76 4.64
C ILE A 168 -0.73 2.64 4.94
N GLY A 169 -1.61 3.23 4.13
CA GLY A 169 -3.04 3.41 4.43
C GLY A 169 -3.85 2.14 4.72
N GLY A 170 -3.41 0.96 4.30
CA GLY A 170 -4.16 -0.30 4.43
C GLY A 170 -4.09 -0.98 5.81
N PHE A 171 -3.73 -0.27 6.89
CA PHE A 171 -3.57 -0.87 8.22
C PHE A 171 -4.89 -1.27 8.90
N ASP A 172 -6.05 -0.81 8.42
CA ASP A 172 -7.38 -1.16 8.94
C ASP A 172 -7.93 -2.46 8.36
N GLY A 173 -7.30 -3.02 7.32
CA GLY A 173 -7.67 -4.29 6.69
C GLY A 173 -7.98 -5.45 7.66
N PRO A 174 -7.13 -5.72 8.67
CA PRO A 174 -7.38 -6.80 9.64
C PRO A 174 -8.66 -6.64 10.47
N ILE A 175 -9.19 -5.42 10.60
CA ILE A 175 -10.41 -5.14 11.36
C ILE A 175 -11.63 -5.70 10.63
N HIS A 176 -11.65 -5.65 9.30
CA HIS A 176 -12.77 -6.14 8.49
C HIS A 176 -12.93 -7.66 8.52
N ILE A 177 -11.84 -8.40 8.74
CA ILE A 177 -11.80 -9.87 8.81
C ILE A 177 -11.87 -10.34 10.28
N SER A 178 -12.15 -9.44 11.21
CA SER A 178 -12.12 -9.73 12.64
C SER A 178 -13.05 -10.86 13.08
N GLU A 179 -14.21 -11.01 12.45
CA GLU A 179 -15.18 -12.07 12.75
C GLU A 179 -14.71 -13.46 12.28
N GLU A 180 -13.80 -13.51 11.31
CA GLU A 180 -13.22 -14.75 10.79
C GLU A 180 -11.89 -15.11 11.48
N ALA A 181 -11.32 -14.17 12.24
CA ALA A 181 -10.05 -14.34 12.93
C ALA A 181 -10.20 -15.12 14.24
N SER A 182 -9.43 -16.21 14.38
CA SER A 182 -9.26 -16.89 15.66
C SER A 182 -8.53 -15.98 16.64
N ASN A 183 -9.17 -15.66 17.77
CA ASN A 183 -8.64 -14.76 18.81
C ASN A 183 -8.48 -13.29 18.36
N ALA A 184 -9.53 -12.75 17.73
CA ALA A 184 -9.61 -11.39 17.18
C ALA A 184 -9.09 -10.28 18.12
N SER A 185 -9.44 -10.30 19.41
CA SER A 185 -9.04 -9.29 20.40
C SER A 185 -7.52 -9.19 20.61
N THR A 186 -6.75 -10.23 20.28
CA THR A 186 -5.29 -10.20 20.39
C THR A 186 -4.62 -10.23 19.02
N ALA A 187 -5.16 -10.99 18.06
CA ALA A 187 -4.56 -11.13 16.74
C ALA A 187 -4.62 -9.81 15.93
N ILE A 188 -5.73 -9.07 15.99
CA ILE A 188 -5.92 -7.85 15.19
C ILE A 188 -5.00 -6.72 15.65
N PRO A 189 -4.92 -6.38 16.96
CA PRO A 189 -4.03 -5.31 17.42
C PRO A 189 -2.58 -5.59 17.07
N TRP A 190 -2.12 -6.84 17.27
CA TRP A 190 -0.76 -7.24 16.90
C TRP A 190 -0.53 -7.19 15.39
N SER A 191 -1.52 -7.56 14.57
CA SER A 191 -1.44 -7.44 13.12
C SER A 191 -1.29 -5.98 12.68
N ILE A 192 -2.04 -5.04 13.27
CA ILE A 192 -1.96 -3.61 12.93
C ILE A 192 -0.58 -3.05 13.28
N VAL A 193 -0.11 -3.29 14.52
CA VAL A 193 1.17 -2.74 15.00
C VAL A 193 2.35 -3.33 14.24
N SER A 194 2.35 -4.66 14.01
CA SER A 194 3.42 -5.32 13.26
C SER A 194 3.44 -4.90 11.79
N ALA A 195 2.28 -4.78 11.14
CA ALA A 195 2.20 -4.31 9.76
C ALA A 195 2.77 -2.89 9.60
N ILE A 196 2.37 -1.95 10.46
CA ILE A 196 2.88 -0.57 10.42
C ILE A 196 4.38 -0.54 10.75
N GLY A 197 4.82 -1.31 11.75
CA GLY A 197 6.22 -1.36 12.17
C GLY A 197 7.14 -1.89 11.07
N ILE A 198 6.81 -3.05 10.50
CA ILE A 198 7.58 -3.68 9.43
C ILE A 198 7.57 -2.81 8.17
N ALA A 199 6.41 -2.29 7.76
CA ALA A 199 6.30 -1.40 6.60
C ALA A 199 7.12 -0.12 6.78
N SER A 200 7.16 0.44 8.00
CA SER A 200 7.97 1.63 8.28
C SER A 200 9.46 1.33 8.14
N ILE A 201 9.95 0.22 8.72
CA ILE A 201 11.37 -0.14 8.69
C ILE A 201 11.81 -0.46 7.25
N LEU A 202 11.04 -1.31 6.55
CA LEU A 202 11.35 -1.67 5.17
C LEU A 202 11.26 -0.45 4.24
N GLY A 203 10.23 0.38 4.39
CA GLY A 203 10.06 1.60 3.59
C GLY A 203 11.20 2.60 3.74
N TRP A 204 11.73 2.78 4.96
CA TRP A 204 12.93 3.60 5.17
C TRP A 204 14.17 2.99 4.53
N GLY A 205 14.32 1.66 4.57
CA GLY A 205 15.40 0.94 3.91
C GLY A 205 15.38 1.12 2.39
N GLU A 206 14.22 0.93 1.77
CA GLU A 206 14.01 1.12 0.34
C GLU A 206 14.24 2.58 -0.08
N LEU A 207 13.73 3.55 0.69
CA LEU A 207 13.91 4.97 0.38
C LEU A 207 15.39 5.39 0.46
N ALA A 208 16.09 5.00 1.52
CA ALA A 208 17.51 5.26 1.67
C ALA A 208 18.31 4.63 0.53
N HIS A 209 17.93 3.42 0.11
CA HIS A 209 18.54 2.75 -1.04
C HIS A 209 18.28 3.49 -2.36
N PHE A 210 17.03 3.85 -2.64
CA PHE A 210 16.64 4.52 -3.88
C PHE A 210 17.37 5.87 -4.05
N LEU A 211 17.59 6.61 -2.96
CA LEU A 211 18.33 7.87 -2.98
C LEU A 211 19.83 7.70 -3.24
N ILE A 212 20.40 6.51 -2.98
CA ILE A 212 21.80 6.19 -3.29
C ILE A 212 21.94 5.84 -4.78
N VAL A 213 20.93 5.19 -5.37
CA VAL A 213 20.95 4.72 -6.77
C VAL A 213 20.27 5.69 -7.74
N SER A 214 19.61 6.75 -7.25
CA SER A 214 18.81 7.65 -8.10
C SER A 214 19.60 8.31 -9.24
N SER A 215 20.91 8.54 -9.10
CA SER A 215 21.75 9.06 -10.19
C SER A 215 21.87 8.09 -11.37
N TYR A 216 21.75 6.77 -11.15
CA TYR A 216 21.71 5.77 -12.22
C TYR A 216 20.48 5.94 -13.14
N PHE A 217 19.34 6.38 -12.59
CA PHE A 217 18.09 6.53 -13.34
C PHE A 217 17.97 7.90 -14.03
N TYR A 218 18.62 8.93 -13.48
CA TYR A 218 18.54 10.29 -14.02
C TYR A 218 19.69 10.65 -14.98
N GLY A 219 20.76 9.85 -15.05
CA GLY A 219 21.78 9.98 -16.09
C GLY A 219 22.55 11.30 -16.04
N ASP A 220 22.91 11.74 -14.84
CA ASP A 220 23.87 12.84 -14.60
C ASP A 220 25.27 12.28 -14.33
#